data_AF-A0A2N7VBQ7-F1
#
_entry.id   AF-A0A2N7VBQ7-F1
#
_cell.length_a   1.000
_cell.length_b   1.000
_cell.length_c   1.000
_cell.angle_alpha   90.00
_cell.angle_beta   90.00
_cell.angle_gamma   90.00
#
_symmetry.space_group_name_H-M   'P 1'
#
loop_
_entity.id
_entity.type
_entity.pdbx_description
1 polymer ?
#
loop_
_entity_poly.entity_id
_entity_poly.type
_entity_poly.pdbx_seq_one_letter_code
_entity_poly.pdbx_strand_id
1 'polypeptide(L)'
;VQQYDYSGKLIREIKLPAVGSAGGFGAKKEDKTLYYSFTNYTTPGTIYSFEPKSGKSEIYQKPKVDFKSEDYESKQVFYTSKDGTKIPMIITYKKGLKLDGKNPTILYGYGGFNVSLTPSFSIANAVWLENGGVYA
;
A
#
# COMPACT_ATOMS: atom_id res chain seq x y z
N VAL A 1 -8.49 -6.18 -6.01
CA VAL A 1 -9.38 -5.38 -6.91
C VAL A 1 -10.23 -6.36 -7.70
N GLN A 2 -11.51 -6.08 -7.97
CA GLN A 2 -12.40 -7.01 -8.68
C GLN A 2 -12.79 -6.44 -10.04
N GLN A 3 -12.77 -7.28 -11.07
CA GLN A 3 -13.19 -6.93 -12.42
C GLN A 3 -14.53 -7.57 -12.74
N TYR A 4 -15.46 -6.76 -13.21
CA TYR A 4 -16.80 -7.15 -13.61
C TYR A 4 -17.05 -6.82 -15.08
N ASP A 5 -17.98 -7.52 -15.72
CA ASP A 5 -18.57 -7.04 -16.96
C ASP A 5 -19.71 -6.04 -16.69
N TYR A 6 -20.26 -5.46 -17.76
CA TYR A 6 -21.34 -4.47 -17.68
C TYR A 6 -22.69 -5.04 -17.20
N SER A 7 -22.83 -6.38 -17.14
CA SER A 7 -24.00 -7.03 -16.54
C SER A 7 -23.85 -7.24 -15.03
N GLY A 8 -22.69 -6.89 -14.47
CA GLY A 8 -22.37 -7.10 -13.06
C GLY A 8 -21.85 -8.51 -12.75
N LYS A 9 -21.52 -9.31 -13.77
CA LYS A 9 -20.91 -10.63 -13.55
C LYS A 9 -19.43 -10.47 -13.21
N LEU A 10 -19.01 -11.09 -12.11
CA LEU A 10 -17.60 -11.15 -11.72
C LEU A 10 -16.81 -11.93 -12.78
N ILE A 11 -15.81 -11.27 -13.38
CA ILE A 11 -14.88 -11.89 -14.32
C ILE A 11 -13.71 -12.49 -13.56
N ARG A 12 -13.06 -11.70 -12.70
CA ARG A 12 -11.88 -12.11 -11.92
C ARG A 12 -11.58 -11.17 -10.77
N GLU A 13 -10.80 -11.67 -9.83
CA GLU A 13 -10.03 -10.84 -8.91
C GLU A 13 -8.66 -10.52 -9.51
N ILE A 14 -8.31 -9.23 -9.58
CA ILE A 14 -6.97 -8.77 -9.94
C ILE A 14 -6.10 -8.86 -8.69
N LYS A 15 -5.18 -9.84 -8.70
CA LYS A 15 -4.19 -10.04 -7.64
C LYS A 15 -3.20 -8.89 -7.64
N LEU A 16 -3.11 -8.20 -6.50
CA LEU A 16 -2.10 -7.17 -6.28
C LEU A 16 -0.79 -7.80 -5.79
N PRO A 17 0.36 -7.12 -5.96
CA PRO A 17 1.67 -7.66 -5.58
C PRO A 17 1.81 -7.97 -4.09
N ALA A 18 1.14 -7.19 -3.24
CA ALA A 18 1.11 -7.31 -1.79
C ALA A 18 -0.10 -6.57 -1.21
N VAL A 19 -0.23 -6.54 0.12
CA VAL A 19 -1.16 -5.64 0.82
C VAL A 19 -0.66 -4.20 0.68
N GLY A 20 -1.55 -3.30 0.25
CA GLY A 20 -1.21 -1.91 -0.03
C GLY A 20 -2.35 -1.14 -0.68
N SER A 21 -2.02 0.01 -1.23
CA SER A 21 -2.93 0.83 -2.03
C SER A 21 -2.71 0.55 -3.51
N ALA A 22 -3.81 0.39 -4.25
CA ALA A 22 -3.80 0.41 -5.70
C ALA A 22 -4.74 1.49 -6.22
N GLY A 23 -4.33 2.22 -7.25
CA GLY A 23 -5.10 3.29 -7.87
C GLY A 23 -4.95 3.27 -9.39
N GLY A 24 -5.79 4.02 -10.10
CA GLY A 24 -5.88 3.96 -11.56
C GLY A 24 -7.05 3.09 -12.00
N PHE A 25 -6.81 2.09 -12.85
CA PHE A 25 -7.86 1.25 -13.46
C PHE A 25 -8.84 1.98 -14.39
N GLY A 26 -8.63 3.27 -14.64
CA GLY A 26 -9.35 4.03 -15.66
C GLY A 26 -8.70 3.89 -17.04
N ALA A 27 -9.52 3.69 -18.06
CA ALA A 27 -9.13 3.72 -19.47
C ALA A 27 -10.36 4.06 -20.34
N LYS A 28 -10.15 4.36 -21.62
CA LYS A 28 -11.27 4.52 -22.57
C LYS A 28 -11.78 3.14 -23.00
N LYS A 29 -13.01 3.10 -23.53
CA LYS A 29 -13.66 1.84 -23.92
C LYS A 29 -12.91 1.10 -25.04
N GLU A 30 -12.26 1.85 -25.91
CA GLU A 30 -11.47 1.37 -27.04
C GLU A 30 -10.05 0.91 -26.65
N ASP A 31 -9.58 1.26 -25.46
CA ASP A 31 -8.23 0.90 -25.02
C ASP A 31 -8.15 -0.61 -24.73
N LYS A 32 -7.10 -1.24 -25.24
CA LYS A 32 -6.81 -2.66 -24.97
C LYS A 32 -6.06 -2.87 -23.65
N THR A 33 -5.39 -1.83 -23.17
CA THR A 33 -4.53 -1.86 -21.98
C THR A 33 -4.94 -0.71 -21.09
N LEU A 34 -5.07 -0.98 -19.80
CA LEU A 34 -5.18 0.04 -18.76
C LEU A 34 -3.93 0.00 -17.89
N TYR A 35 -3.78 1.03 -17.06
CA TYR A 35 -2.68 1.11 -16.10
C TYR A 35 -3.22 1.28 -14.69
N TYR A 36 -2.49 0.71 -13.74
CA TYR A 36 -2.72 0.95 -12.32
C TYR A 36 -1.39 1.11 -11.61
N SER A 37 -1.38 1.90 -10.54
CA SER A 37 -0.26 2.01 -9.62
C SER A 37 -0.50 1.15 -8.39
N PHE A 38 0.58 0.65 -7.80
CA PHE A 38 0.57 0.01 -6.48
C PHE A 38 1.65 0.61 -5.60
N THR A 39 1.34 0.81 -4.31
CA THR A 39 2.28 1.29 -3.30
C THR A 39 1.88 0.79 -1.91
N ASN A 40 2.84 0.72 -1.00
CA ASN A 40 2.62 0.63 0.45
C ASN A 40 3.80 1.28 1.18
N TYR A 41 3.86 1.20 2.50
CA TYR A 41 4.92 1.86 3.28
C TYR A 41 6.34 1.37 2.97
N THR A 42 6.51 0.19 2.35
CA THR A 42 7.82 -0.37 1.99
C THR A 42 8.02 -0.51 0.47
N THR A 43 7.00 -0.22 -0.35
CA THR A 43 7.01 -0.41 -1.80
C THR A 43 6.82 0.93 -2.50
N PRO A 44 7.88 1.51 -3.07
CA PRO A 44 7.77 2.67 -3.94
C PRO A 44 6.73 2.49 -5.04
N GLY A 45 6.01 3.57 -5.37
CA GLY A 45 4.89 3.55 -6.33
C GLY A 45 5.29 2.95 -7.67
N THR A 46 4.82 1.74 -7.95
CA THR A 46 5.12 0.98 -9.17
C THR A 46 3.91 0.97 -10.09
N ILE A 47 4.11 1.26 -11.37
CA ILE A 47 3.07 1.25 -12.41
C ILE A 47 3.05 -0.12 -13.07
N TYR A 48 1.85 -0.67 -13.22
CA TYR A 48 1.56 -1.92 -13.90
C TYR A 48 0.71 -1.66 -15.14
N SER A 49 1.03 -2.34 -16.24
CA SER A 49 0.10 -2.49 -17.36
C SER A 49 -0.83 -3.66 -17.09
N PHE A 50 -2.09 -3.55 -17.51
CA PHE A 50 -3.07 -4.61 -17.37
C PHE A 50 -3.91 -4.73 -18.65
N GLU A 51 -4.01 -5.94 -19.19
CA GLU A 51 -4.81 -6.24 -20.37
C GLU A 51 -6.13 -6.91 -19.95
N PRO A 52 -7.29 -6.21 -20.01
CA PRO A 52 -8.51 -6.67 -19.34
C PRO A 52 -9.16 -7.90 -19.96
N LYS A 53 -8.84 -8.32 -21.19
CA LYS A 53 -9.42 -9.56 -21.75
C LYS A 53 -8.68 -10.77 -21.21
N SER A 54 -7.35 -10.81 -21.33
CA SER A 54 -6.54 -11.91 -20.79
C SER A 54 -6.37 -11.88 -19.27
N GLY A 55 -6.42 -10.70 -18.66
CA GLY A 55 -6.09 -10.50 -17.24
C GLY A 55 -4.59 -10.42 -16.97
N LYS A 56 -3.75 -10.32 -18.02
CA LYS A 56 -2.29 -10.20 -17.88
C LYS A 56 -1.95 -8.88 -17.18
N SER A 57 -1.14 -8.95 -16.12
CA SER A 57 -0.57 -7.79 -15.43
C SER A 57 0.95 -7.87 -15.43
N GLU A 58 1.63 -6.79 -15.81
CA GLU A 58 3.09 -6.71 -15.88
C GLU A 58 3.58 -5.39 -15.32
N ILE A 59 4.80 -5.38 -14.78
CA ILE A 59 5.46 -4.13 -14.39
C ILE A 59 5.70 -3.31 -15.65
N TYR A 60 5.08 -2.14 -15.73
CA TYR A 60 5.33 -1.16 -16.78
C TYR A 60 6.49 -0.24 -16.40
N GLN A 61 6.48 0.26 -15.17
CA GLN A 61 7.52 1.15 -14.67
C GLN A 61 7.68 1.02 -13.16
N LYS A 62 8.90 0.73 -12.72
CA LYS A 62 9.31 0.77 -11.31
C LYS A 62 10.23 1.98 -11.10
N PRO A 63 9.99 2.82 -10.08
CA PRO A 63 10.88 3.94 -9.81
C PRO A 63 12.24 3.43 -9.30
N LYS A 64 13.31 4.14 -9.67
CA LYS A 64 14.64 3.92 -9.11
C LYS A 64 14.74 4.72 -7.81
N VAL A 65 14.60 4.04 -6.69
CA VAL A 65 14.72 4.62 -5.35
C VAL A 65 15.80 3.85 -4.61
N ASP A 66 16.71 4.57 -3.94
CA ASP A 66 17.70 3.96 -3.04
C ASP A 66 17.03 3.57 -1.72
N PHE A 67 16.18 2.54 -1.78
CA PHE A 67 15.45 2.00 -0.65
C PHE A 67 15.22 0.51 -0.86
N LYS A 68 15.78 -0.32 0.03
CA LYS A 68 15.66 -1.78 -0.04
C LYS A 68 14.42 -2.23 0.72
N SER A 69 13.32 -2.43 -0.01
CA SER A 69 12.02 -2.83 0.55
C SER A 69 12.09 -4.03 1.50
N GLU A 70 12.97 -4.97 1.21
CA GLU A 70 13.20 -6.19 1.98
C GLU A 70 13.78 -5.96 3.38
N ASP A 71 14.40 -4.81 3.64
CA ASP A 71 14.99 -4.46 4.94
C ASP A 71 13.93 -4.02 5.96
N TYR A 72 12.68 -3.84 5.54
CA TYR A 72 11.60 -3.29 6.36
C TYR A 72 10.46 -4.28 6.54
N GLU A 73 9.74 -4.15 7.64
CA GLU A 73 8.46 -4.82 7.85
C GLU A 73 7.36 -3.80 8.16
N SER A 74 6.16 -4.11 7.69
CA SER A 74 4.95 -3.31 7.92
C SER A 74 3.85 -4.25 8.40
N LYS A 75 3.36 -4.03 9.62
CA LYS A 75 2.41 -4.91 10.30
C LYS A 75 1.13 -4.17 10.62
N GLN A 76 0.00 -4.74 10.21
CA GLN A 76 -1.30 -4.27 10.64
C GLN A 76 -1.65 -4.88 12.00
N VAL A 77 -2.04 -4.04 12.94
CA VAL A 77 -2.57 -4.41 14.25
C VAL A 77 -3.94 -3.80 14.45
N PHE A 78 -4.70 -4.35 15.40
CA PHE A 78 -5.97 -3.77 15.86
C PHE A 78 -5.87 -3.52 17.36
N TYR A 79 -5.92 -2.26 17.78
CA TYR A 79 -5.95 -1.90 19.18
C TYR A 79 -7.38 -1.59 19.64
N THR A 80 -7.63 -1.74 20.94
CA THR A 80 -8.95 -1.47 21.54
C THR A 80 -9.01 -0.02 21.98
N SER A 81 -9.99 0.74 21.48
CA SER A 81 -10.29 2.11 21.94
C SER A 81 -10.98 2.11 23.31
N LYS A 82 -11.19 3.31 23.87
CA LYS A 82 -11.84 3.52 25.18
C LYS A 82 -13.21 2.85 25.28
N ASP A 83 -13.98 2.81 24.19
CA ASP A 83 -15.33 2.26 24.13
C ASP A 83 -15.39 0.80 23.66
N GLY A 84 -14.23 0.15 23.46
CA GLY A 84 -14.15 -1.23 22.96
C GLY A 84 -13.99 -1.34 21.43
N THR A 85 -14.14 -0.24 20.68
CA THR A 85 -13.99 -0.26 19.21
C THR A 85 -12.57 -0.70 18.83
N LYS A 86 -12.47 -1.62 17.87
CA LYS A 86 -11.19 -2.06 17.31
C LYS A 86 -10.74 -1.11 16.21
N ILE A 87 -9.60 -0.46 16.42
CA ILE A 87 -9.05 0.52 15.48
C ILE A 87 -7.83 -0.08 14.77
N PRO A 88 -7.80 -0.11 13.43
CA PRO A 88 -6.63 -0.58 12.70
C PRO A 88 -5.48 0.43 12.81
N MET A 89 -4.25 -0.06 12.91
CA MET A 89 -3.02 0.71 12.84
C MET A 89 -1.98 -0.08 12.06
N ILE A 90 -1.16 0.60 11.25
CA ILE A 90 -0.09 -0.06 10.49
C ILE A 90 1.25 0.46 10.99
N ILE A 91 2.03 -0.43 11.60
CA ILE A 91 3.31 -0.11 12.20
C ILE A 91 4.41 -0.55 11.23
N THR A 92 5.24 0.38 10.78
CA THR A 92 6.33 0.13 9.83
C THR A 92 7.68 0.51 10.43
N TYR A 93 8.67 -0.37 10.29
CA TYR A 93 10.02 -0.19 10.83
C TYR A 93 11.03 -1.10 10.14
N LYS A 94 12.32 -0.79 10.33
CA LYS A 94 13.43 -1.61 9.81
C LYS A 94 13.53 -2.94 10.57
N LYS A 95 13.73 -4.05 9.87
CA LYS A 95 13.91 -5.37 10.49
C LYS A 95 15.12 -5.37 11.42
N GLY A 96 15.03 -6.16 12.49
CA GLY A 96 16.08 -6.26 13.50
C GLY A 96 16.03 -5.18 14.58
N LEU A 97 15.12 -4.21 14.48
CA LEU A 97 14.85 -3.24 15.55
C LEU A 97 14.42 -3.97 16.83
N LYS A 98 14.98 -3.60 17.97
CA LYS A 98 14.55 -4.12 19.28
C LYS A 98 13.28 -3.40 19.70
N LEU A 99 12.17 -4.12 19.89
CA LEU A 99 10.91 -3.56 20.37
C LEU A 99 10.90 -3.42 21.90
N ASP A 100 11.80 -2.58 22.43
CA ASP A 100 12.04 -2.40 23.86
C ASP A 100 11.41 -1.11 24.45
N GLY A 101 10.60 -0.42 23.65
CA GLY A 101 9.93 0.83 24.04
C GLY A 101 10.80 2.08 23.92
N LYS A 102 12.02 1.99 23.40
CA LYS A 102 12.93 3.15 23.27
C LYS A 102 13.04 3.71 21.86
N ASN A 103 12.41 3.06 20.88
CA ASN A 103 12.50 3.48 19.49
C ASN A 103 11.77 4.81 19.26
N PRO A 104 12.41 5.81 18.64
CA PRO A 104 11.74 7.04 18.31
C PRO A 104 10.59 6.74 17.35
N THR A 105 9.39 7.20 17.69
CA THR A 105 8.15 6.83 17.00
C THR A 105 7.37 8.05 16.57
N ILE A 106 6.98 8.10 15.30
CA ILE A 106 5.97 9.02 14.79
C ILE A 106 4.65 8.26 14.72
N LEU A 107 3.65 8.76 15.45
CA LEU A 107 2.26 8.31 15.36
C LEU A 107 1.47 9.32 14.54
N TYR A 108 0.93 8.90 13.40
CA TYR A 108 0.18 9.73 12.48
C TYR A 108 -1.29 9.31 12.39
N GLY A 109 -2.17 10.30 12.31
CA GLY A 109 -3.60 10.09 12.17
C GLY A 109 -4.30 11.28 11.52
N TYR A 110 -5.51 11.05 11.01
CA TYR A 110 -6.36 12.08 10.42
C TYR A 110 -7.75 12.09 11.08
N GLY A 111 -8.60 11.11 10.78
CA GLY A 111 -9.85 10.87 11.53
C GLY A 111 -11.03 11.78 11.17
N GLY A 112 -11.38 11.90 9.89
CA GLY A 112 -12.58 12.63 9.48
C GLY A 112 -12.84 12.59 7.97
N PHE A 113 -13.92 13.25 7.55
CA PHE A 113 -14.23 13.54 6.14
C PHE A 113 -14.27 12.33 5.20
N ASN A 114 -14.56 11.14 5.73
CA ASN A 114 -14.57 9.87 4.99
C ASN A 114 -13.21 9.53 4.32
N VAL A 115 -12.12 10.13 4.80
CA VAL A 115 -10.78 9.86 4.30
C VAL A 115 -10.26 8.56 4.89
N SER A 116 -9.92 7.61 4.03
CA SER A 116 -9.22 6.38 4.42
C SER A 116 -7.71 6.59 4.33
N LEU A 117 -6.99 6.39 5.44
CA LEU A 117 -5.53 6.35 5.44
C LEU A 117 -5.07 4.97 4.96
N THR A 118 -4.87 4.82 3.65
CA THR A 118 -4.34 3.59 3.05
C THR A 118 -2.81 3.67 2.92
N PRO A 119 -2.09 2.53 2.90
CA PRO A 119 -0.62 2.53 2.84
C PRO A 119 -0.06 3.27 1.62
N SER A 120 0.90 4.17 1.83
CA SER A 120 1.58 4.87 0.74
C SER A 120 3.06 5.07 1.05
N PHE A 121 3.90 4.94 0.02
CA PHE A 121 5.32 5.19 0.14
C PHE A 121 5.60 6.69 0.23
N SER A 122 6.48 7.08 1.15
CA SER A 122 6.95 8.45 1.33
C SER A 122 8.46 8.42 1.53
N ILE A 123 9.19 9.25 0.77
CA ILE A 123 10.66 9.37 0.92
C ILE A 123 11.00 9.89 2.32
N ALA A 124 10.24 10.84 2.85
CA ALA A 124 10.45 11.35 4.20
C ALA A 124 10.30 10.24 5.26
N ASN A 125 9.27 9.39 5.11
CA ASN A 125 9.09 8.26 6.01
C ASN A 125 10.21 7.22 5.82
N ALA A 126 10.63 6.93 4.59
CA ALA A 126 11.75 6.02 4.34
C ALA A 126 13.02 6.44 5.07
N VAL A 127 13.40 7.73 4.99
CA VAL A 127 14.55 8.29 5.71
C VAL A 127 14.37 8.17 7.23
N TRP A 128 13.16 8.39 7.74
CA TRP A 128 12.86 8.18 9.17
C TRP A 128 13.12 6.73 9.62
N LEU A 129 12.64 5.75 8.84
CA LEU A 129 12.85 4.33 9.13
C LEU A 129 14.33 3.93 9.04
N GLU A 130 15.08 4.50 8.10
CA GLU A 130 16.53 4.29 7.96
C GLU A 130 17.32 4.72 9.20
N ASN A 131 16.85 5.77 9.87
CA ASN A 131 17.46 6.30 11.09
C ASN A 131 16.94 5.60 12.38
N GLY A 132 16.37 4.40 12.25
CA GLY A 132 15.90 3.60 13.39
C GLY A 132 14.53 4.04 13.92
N GLY A 133 13.81 4.87 13.16
CA GLY A 133 12.47 5.31 13.51
C GLY A 133 11.39 4.23 13.28
N VAL A 134 10.30 4.35 14.03
CA VAL A 134 9.04 3.64 13.80
C VAL A 134 8.00 4.63 13.29
N TYR A 135 7.24 4.24 12.27
CA TYR A 135 6.11 5.01 11.76
C TYR A 135 4.81 4.20 11.96
N ALA A 136 3.82 4.81 12.61
CA ALA A 136 2.55 4.18 12.97
C ALA A 136 1.35 5.07 12.62
#